data_AF-A0A6L9KCS1-F1
#
_entry.id   AF-A0A6L9KCS1-F1
#
_cell.length_a   1.000
_cell.length_b   1.000
_cell.length_c   1.000
_cell.angle_alpha   90.00
_cell.angle_beta   90.00
_cell.angle_gamma   90.00
#
_symmetry.space_group_name_H-M   'P 1'
#
loop_
_entity.id
_entity.type
_entity.pdbx_description
1 polymer ?
#
loop_
_entity_poly.entity_id
_entity_poly.type
_entity_poly.pdbx_seq_one_letter_code
_entity_poly.pdbx_strand_id
1 'polypeptide(L)'
;MKKIVLTGLVLCSGLLVQAQSIDKLITINKVTEIEKVLAADDMQGRRAFTPGIDKASAYIESQFKKIGLQTFDGAKDYKQEFAMTESKRKSLEVTIDGKVIDAGSMLSFSYQPQVSFTENSPIAVVNIRAGDAFGPKFYEYYQGDKNLLVLVDNSFKKAIQNMLHMPLMAATPGKNTVVFVFGPAEATHFSIEATNTITTQKLNNVVGVLKGKSKPNEYV
;
A
#
# COMPACT_ATOMS: atom_id res chain seq x y z
N MET A 1 -4.82 -71.13 -1.92
CA MET A 1 -5.20 -70.50 -3.21
C MET A 1 -5.98 -69.20 -3.03
N LYS A 2 -7.10 -69.17 -2.27
CA LYS A 2 -7.93 -67.96 -2.07
C LYS A 2 -7.18 -66.72 -1.52
N LYS A 3 -6.23 -66.91 -0.59
CA LYS A 3 -5.44 -65.79 -0.01
C LYS A 3 -4.45 -65.17 -1.02
N ILE A 4 -3.82 -65.98 -1.87
CA ILE A 4 -2.85 -65.50 -2.89
C ILE A 4 -3.57 -64.71 -3.99
N VAL A 5 -4.77 -65.15 -4.39
CA VAL A 5 -5.61 -64.42 -5.34
C VAL A 5 -6.02 -63.06 -4.78
N LEU A 6 -6.36 -62.98 -3.49
CA LEU A 6 -6.74 -61.74 -2.83
C LEU A 6 -5.55 -60.76 -2.70
N THR A 7 -4.35 -61.25 -2.39
CA THR A 7 -3.14 -60.42 -2.33
C THR A 7 -2.73 -59.90 -3.71
N GLY A 8 -2.85 -60.73 -4.75
CA GLY A 8 -2.59 -60.32 -6.14
C GLY A 8 -3.57 -59.24 -6.62
N LEU A 9 -4.85 -59.34 -6.24
CA LEU A 9 -5.87 -58.34 -6.59
C LEU A 9 -5.60 -56.97 -5.93
N VAL A 10 -5.14 -56.96 -4.68
CA VAL A 10 -4.76 -55.73 -3.95
C VAL A 10 -3.50 -55.09 -4.56
N LEU A 11 -2.51 -55.90 -4.94
CA LEU A 11 -1.28 -55.40 -5.59
C LEU A 11 -1.55 -54.79 -6.97
N CYS A 12 -2.44 -55.39 -7.77
CA CYS A 12 -2.86 -54.83 -9.07
C CYS A 12 -3.67 -53.54 -8.93
N SER A 13 -4.45 -53.38 -7.85
CA SER A 13 -5.26 -52.19 -7.61
C SER A 13 -4.40 -50.95 -7.28
N GLY A 14 -3.21 -51.15 -6.69
CA GLY A 14 -2.25 -50.07 -6.41
C GLY A 14 -1.59 -49.46 -7.65
N LEU A 15 -1.55 -50.19 -8.78
CA LEU A 15 -0.95 -49.73 -10.05
C LEU A 15 -1.89 -48.81 -10.86
N LEU A 16 -3.17 -48.69 -10.46
CA LEU A 16 -4.16 -47.85 -11.12
C LEU A 16 -4.35 -46.48 -10.44
N VAL A 17 -3.62 -46.20 -9.35
CA VAL A 17 -3.65 -44.89 -8.70
C VAL A 17 -2.81 -43.90 -9.52
N GLN A 18 -3.42 -43.35 -10.56
CA GLN A 18 -2.85 -42.23 -11.32
C GLN A 18 -3.00 -40.96 -10.47
N ALA A 19 -1.89 -40.28 -10.17
CA ALA A 19 -1.95 -38.90 -9.72
C ALA A 19 -2.69 -38.08 -10.78
N GLN A 20 -3.72 -37.32 -10.40
CA GLN A 20 -4.43 -36.48 -11.37
C GLN A 20 -3.45 -35.42 -11.91
N SER A 21 -3.14 -35.48 -13.20
CA SER A 21 -2.36 -34.44 -13.86
C SER A 21 -3.11 -33.12 -13.73
N ILE A 22 -2.47 -32.15 -13.09
CA ILE A 22 -3.02 -30.82 -12.88
C ILE A 22 -3.26 -30.07 -14.20
N ASP A 23 -2.56 -30.46 -15.26
CA ASP A 23 -2.70 -29.89 -16.61
C ASP A 23 -4.07 -30.18 -17.24
N LYS A 24 -4.81 -31.17 -16.71
CA LYS A 24 -6.21 -31.40 -17.08
C LYS A 24 -7.17 -30.39 -16.45
N LEU A 25 -6.77 -29.78 -15.33
CA LEU A 25 -7.57 -28.82 -14.57
C LEU A 25 -7.16 -27.37 -14.89
N ILE A 26 -5.85 -27.12 -15.00
CA ILE A 26 -5.27 -25.81 -15.33
C ILE A 26 -4.73 -25.90 -16.76
N THR A 27 -5.43 -25.26 -17.70
CA THR A 27 -5.05 -25.30 -19.12
C THR A 27 -4.45 -23.97 -19.58
N ILE A 28 -3.42 -24.04 -20.43
CA ILE A 28 -2.80 -22.86 -21.05
C ILE A 28 -3.84 -22.00 -21.75
N ASN A 29 -4.78 -22.64 -22.46
CA ASN A 29 -5.85 -21.94 -23.17
C ASN A 29 -6.69 -21.08 -22.22
N LYS A 30 -7.06 -21.61 -21.03
CA LYS A 30 -7.88 -20.84 -20.08
C LYS A 30 -7.12 -19.68 -19.45
N VAL A 31 -5.85 -19.89 -19.08
CA VAL A 31 -4.99 -18.82 -18.56
C VAL A 31 -4.82 -17.72 -19.61
N THR A 32 -4.53 -18.12 -20.86
CA THR A 32 -4.35 -17.19 -21.99
C THR A 32 -5.62 -16.37 -22.27
N GLU A 33 -6.80 -16.97 -22.18
CA GLU A 33 -8.08 -16.25 -22.33
C GLU A 33 -8.22 -15.15 -21.27
N ILE A 34 -7.97 -15.47 -19.99
CA ILE A 34 -8.07 -14.52 -18.88
C ILE A 34 -7.05 -13.40 -19.02
N GLU A 35 -5.79 -13.73 -19.30
CA GLU A 35 -4.72 -12.75 -19.46
C GLU A 35 -4.99 -11.80 -20.61
N LYS A 36 -5.46 -12.32 -21.76
CA LYS A 36 -5.83 -11.49 -22.92
C LYS A 36 -6.93 -10.50 -22.59
N VAL A 37 -7.96 -10.91 -21.84
CA VAL A 37 -9.02 -9.99 -21.43
C VAL A 37 -8.47 -8.93 -20.48
N LEU A 38 -7.74 -9.32 -19.44
CA LEU A 38 -7.21 -8.37 -18.45
C LEU A 38 -6.16 -7.41 -19.03
N ALA A 39 -5.46 -7.81 -20.09
CA ALA A 39 -4.42 -7.01 -20.77
C ALA A 39 -4.93 -6.32 -22.06
N ALA A 40 -6.20 -6.48 -22.42
CA ALA A 40 -6.76 -5.85 -23.61
C ALA A 40 -6.83 -4.32 -23.46
N ASP A 41 -6.78 -3.63 -24.61
CA ASP A 41 -6.81 -2.17 -24.66
C ASP A 41 -8.09 -1.59 -24.04
N ASP A 42 -9.20 -2.32 -24.12
CA ASP A 42 -10.50 -1.94 -23.54
C ASP A 42 -10.50 -1.90 -22.00
N MET A 43 -9.57 -2.60 -21.35
CA MET A 43 -9.32 -2.53 -19.91
C MET A 43 -8.59 -1.27 -19.50
N GLN A 44 -7.99 -0.52 -20.44
CA GLN A 44 -7.35 0.78 -20.19
C GLN A 44 -6.21 0.73 -19.14
N GLY A 45 -5.60 -0.44 -18.95
CA GLY A 45 -4.60 -0.70 -17.91
C GLY A 45 -5.20 -0.90 -16.52
N ARG A 46 -4.35 -1.23 -15.54
CA ARG A 46 -4.78 -1.63 -14.18
C ARG A 46 -4.08 -0.82 -13.08
N ARG A 47 -3.72 0.43 -13.38
CA ARG A 47 -3.14 1.33 -12.38
C ARG A 47 -4.21 1.66 -11.33
N ALA A 48 -3.87 1.66 -10.05
CA ALA A 48 -4.77 2.11 -9.01
C ALA A 48 -5.26 3.56 -9.28
N PHE A 49 -6.49 3.86 -8.85
CA PHE A 49 -7.15 5.15 -9.04
C PHE A 49 -7.36 5.52 -10.53
N THR A 50 -7.69 4.53 -11.36
CA THR A 50 -8.13 4.73 -12.75
C THR A 50 -9.38 3.91 -13.05
N PRO A 51 -10.18 4.27 -14.06
CA PRO A 51 -11.34 3.46 -14.45
C PRO A 51 -10.98 2.01 -14.83
N GLY A 52 -9.75 1.77 -15.28
CA GLY A 52 -9.30 0.44 -15.68
C GLY A 52 -9.14 -0.55 -14.52
N ILE A 53 -8.75 -0.08 -13.32
CA ILE A 53 -8.71 -0.98 -12.15
C ILE A 53 -10.12 -1.44 -11.74
N ASP A 54 -11.13 -0.57 -11.89
CA ASP A 54 -12.53 -0.91 -11.61
C ASP A 54 -13.08 -1.93 -12.61
N LYS A 55 -12.72 -1.79 -13.90
CA LYS A 55 -13.05 -2.77 -14.95
C LYS A 55 -12.43 -4.14 -14.67
N ALA A 56 -11.16 -4.17 -14.32
CA ALA A 56 -10.46 -5.41 -13.98
C ALA A 56 -11.07 -6.08 -12.74
N SER A 57 -11.37 -5.29 -11.71
CA SER A 57 -12.07 -5.73 -10.50
C SER A 57 -13.42 -6.38 -10.82
N ALA A 58 -14.26 -5.72 -11.63
CA ALA A 58 -15.55 -6.26 -12.06
C ALA A 58 -15.42 -7.53 -12.92
N TYR A 59 -14.41 -7.62 -13.79
CA TYR A 59 -14.17 -8.82 -14.58
C TYR A 59 -13.80 -10.02 -13.68
N ILE A 60 -12.88 -9.85 -12.72
CA ILE A 60 -12.49 -10.92 -11.80
C ILE A 60 -13.66 -11.36 -10.93
N GLU A 61 -14.44 -10.41 -10.40
CA GLU A 61 -15.68 -10.69 -9.68
C GLU A 61 -16.63 -11.56 -10.51
N SER A 62 -16.81 -11.23 -11.79
CA SER A 62 -17.66 -12.02 -12.70
C SER A 62 -17.14 -13.45 -12.90
N GLN A 63 -15.81 -13.65 -12.96
CA GLN A 63 -15.22 -14.98 -13.09
C GLN A 63 -15.41 -15.79 -11.81
N PHE A 64 -15.21 -15.19 -10.64
CA PHE A 64 -15.43 -15.84 -9.34
C PHE A 64 -16.89 -16.28 -9.18
N LYS A 65 -17.84 -15.41 -9.55
CA LYS A 65 -19.26 -15.76 -9.57
C LYS A 65 -19.56 -16.90 -10.54
N LYS A 66 -18.96 -16.89 -11.73
CA LYS A 66 -19.17 -17.91 -12.77
C LYS A 66 -18.71 -19.30 -12.33
N ILE A 67 -17.61 -19.38 -11.58
CA ILE A 67 -17.09 -20.66 -11.07
C ILE A 67 -17.69 -21.07 -9.72
N GLY A 68 -18.60 -20.26 -9.16
CA GLY A 68 -19.34 -20.59 -7.94
C GLY A 68 -18.55 -20.47 -6.65
N LEU A 69 -17.57 -19.55 -6.58
CA LEU A 69 -16.93 -19.23 -5.31
C LEU A 69 -17.95 -18.64 -4.32
N GLN A 70 -17.61 -18.66 -3.03
CA GLN A 70 -18.43 -17.98 -2.01
C GLN A 70 -17.85 -16.59 -1.73
N THR A 71 -18.71 -15.66 -1.30
CA THR A 71 -18.23 -14.38 -0.79
C THR A 71 -17.55 -14.59 0.56
N PHE A 72 -16.58 -13.72 0.87
CA PHE A 72 -15.84 -13.78 2.12
C PHE A 72 -16.68 -13.25 3.29
N ASP A 73 -16.70 -13.95 4.42
CA ASP A 73 -17.28 -13.50 5.70
C ASP A 73 -18.70 -12.90 5.62
N GLY A 74 -19.58 -13.54 4.82
CA GLY A 74 -20.96 -13.08 4.65
C GLY A 74 -21.08 -11.75 3.88
N ALA A 75 -20.02 -11.30 3.21
CA ALA A 75 -20.05 -10.11 2.37
C ALA A 75 -21.12 -10.22 1.28
N LYS A 76 -21.69 -9.07 0.93
CA LYS A 76 -22.74 -8.95 -0.08
C LYS A 76 -22.26 -9.34 -1.47
N ASP A 77 -21.00 -9.05 -1.77
CA ASP A 77 -20.34 -9.31 -3.05
C ASP A 77 -18.88 -9.71 -2.82
N TYR A 78 -18.12 -9.84 -3.92
CA TYR A 78 -16.71 -10.26 -3.86
C TYR A 78 -15.76 -9.08 -3.59
N LYS A 79 -16.26 -7.86 -3.36
CA LYS A 79 -15.42 -6.67 -3.22
C LYS A 79 -15.17 -6.36 -1.75
N GLN A 80 -13.91 -6.47 -1.35
CA GLN A 80 -13.48 -5.95 -0.06
C GLN A 80 -13.05 -4.48 -0.26
N GLU A 81 -13.98 -3.56 -0.01
CA GLU A 81 -13.73 -2.12 -0.17
C GLU A 81 -12.78 -1.58 0.91
N PHE A 82 -11.88 -0.70 0.50
CA PHE A 82 -11.06 0.13 1.38
C PHE A 82 -10.86 1.51 0.77
N ALA A 83 -10.40 2.46 1.57
CA ALA A 83 -10.11 3.81 1.10
C ALA A 83 -8.63 4.12 1.29
N MET A 84 -8.11 4.94 0.38
CA MET A 84 -6.78 5.53 0.50
C MET A 84 -6.91 7.04 0.44
N THR A 85 -6.27 7.72 1.39
CA THR A 85 -6.18 9.17 1.43
C THR A 85 -4.82 9.59 0.89
N GLU A 86 -4.83 10.45 -0.12
CA GLU A 86 -3.67 11.13 -0.68
C GLU A 86 -3.59 12.55 -0.12
N SER A 87 -2.37 13.00 0.20
CA SER A 87 -2.08 14.40 0.50
C SER A 87 -1.07 14.95 -0.51
N LYS A 88 -1.43 16.06 -1.16
CA LYS A 88 -0.53 16.81 -2.05
C LYS A 88 -0.26 18.18 -1.47
N ARG A 89 1.00 18.44 -1.14
CA ARG A 89 1.46 19.76 -0.70
C ARG A 89 1.28 20.79 -1.81
N LYS A 90 0.50 21.84 -1.52
CA LYS A 90 0.28 23.00 -2.40
C LYS A 90 1.26 24.12 -2.08
N SER A 91 1.48 24.40 -0.79
CA SER A 91 2.48 25.36 -0.32
C SER A 91 3.13 24.88 0.98
N LEU A 92 4.36 25.34 1.21
CA LEU A 92 5.07 25.23 2.48
C LEU A 92 6.00 26.42 2.60
N GLU A 93 5.83 27.16 3.68
CA GLU A 93 6.65 28.29 4.07
C GLU A 93 7.18 28.01 5.48
N VAL A 94 8.49 28.08 5.63
CA VAL A 94 9.14 27.88 6.92
C VAL A 94 10.10 29.04 7.15
N THR A 95 10.01 29.65 8.32
CA THR A 95 10.97 30.64 8.81
C THR A 95 11.55 30.13 10.11
N ILE A 96 12.88 30.18 10.24
CA ILE A 96 13.60 29.82 11.47
C ILE A 96 14.53 30.97 11.82
N ASP A 97 14.42 31.48 13.05
CA ASP A 97 15.21 32.58 13.61
C ASP A 97 15.28 33.80 12.66
N GLY A 98 14.13 34.16 12.09
CA GLY A 98 13.97 35.28 11.15
C GLY A 98 14.44 35.02 9.72
N LYS A 99 14.97 33.83 9.41
CA LYS A 99 15.41 33.45 8.06
C LYS A 99 14.39 32.57 7.36
N VAL A 100 13.98 32.96 6.16
CA VAL A 100 13.13 32.16 5.29
C VAL A 100 13.94 30.99 4.74
N ILE A 101 13.38 29.79 4.85
CA ILE A 101 14.00 28.55 4.35
C ILE A 101 13.68 28.37 2.86
N ASP A 102 14.70 28.01 2.09
CA ASP A 102 14.55 27.71 0.67
C ASP A 102 13.68 26.46 0.41
N ALA A 103 12.82 26.52 -0.62
CA ALA A 103 11.90 25.44 -0.96
C ALA A 103 12.60 24.12 -1.33
N GLY A 104 13.81 24.18 -1.88
CA GLY A 104 14.65 23.01 -2.17
C GLY A 104 15.38 22.46 -0.95
N SER A 105 15.15 23.02 0.24
CA SER A 105 15.77 22.63 1.51
C SER A 105 14.74 22.23 2.56
N MET A 106 13.47 22.01 2.18
CA MET A 106 12.40 21.61 3.09
C MET A 106 11.45 20.55 2.50
N LEU A 107 10.93 19.68 3.36
CA LEU A 107 9.89 18.69 3.08
C LEU A 107 8.83 18.75 4.15
N SER A 108 7.58 18.43 3.80
CA SER A 108 6.49 18.30 4.77
C SER A 108 5.64 17.08 4.49
N PHE A 109 5.26 16.36 5.54
CA PHE A 109 4.34 15.24 5.49
C PHE A 109 3.19 15.54 6.45
N SER A 110 1.99 15.71 5.89
CA SER A 110 0.78 16.03 6.66
C SER A 110 -0.46 15.66 5.86
N TYR A 111 -1.47 15.13 6.55
CA TYR A 111 -2.81 14.94 5.99
C TYR A 111 -3.79 16.07 6.40
N GLN A 112 -3.27 17.18 6.95
CA GLN A 112 -4.08 18.34 7.31
C GLN A 112 -4.23 19.28 6.11
N PRO A 113 -5.44 19.76 5.77
CA PRO A 113 -5.63 20.72 4.67
C PRO A 113 -4.85 22.02 4.85
N GLN A 114 -4.70 22.45 6.11
CA GLN A 114 -3.92 23.61 6.51
C GLN A 114 -3.11 23.28 7.77
N VAL A 115 -1.90 23.80 7.82
CA VAL A 115 -0.97 23.66 8.95
C VAL A 115 -0.44 25.04 9.28
N SER A 116 -0.51 25.42 10.55
CA SER A 116 0.10 26.63 11.11
C SER A 116 0.73 26.23 12.44
N PHE A 117 2.06 26.31 12.52
CA PHE A 117 2.80 26.00 13.75
C PHE A 117 3.85 27.07 14.05
N THR A 118 4.01 27.32 15.35
CA THR A 118 5.05 28.17 15.94
C THR A 118 5.67 27.45 17.14
N GLU A 119 6.66 28.07 17.79
CA GLU A 119 7.27 27.55 19.03
C GLU A 119 6.26 27.29 20.16
N ASN A 120 5.09 27.93 20.13
CA ASN A 120 4.02 27.77 21.13
C ASN A 120 3.02 26.66 20.77
N SER A 121 3.19 26.03 19.61
CA SER A 121 2.31 24.97 19.13
C SER A 121 2.70 23.60 19.70
N PRO A 122 1.81 22.59 19.67
CA PRO A 122 2.13 21.22 20.09
C PRO A 122 2.98 20.49 19.03
N ILE A 123 4.19 20.98 18.79
CA ILE A 123 5.20 20.46 17.86
C ILE A 123 6.55 20.36 18.58
N ALA A 124 7.25 19.24 18.41
CA ALA A 124 8.58 19.06 18.99
C ALA A 124 9.67 19.28 17.93
N VAL A 125 10.78 19.90 18.35
CA VAL A 125 11.97 20.07 17.51
C VAL A 125 12.93 18.91 17.77
N VAL A 126 13.34 18.20 16.72
CA VAL A 126 14.28 17.08 16.79
C VAL A 126 15.35 17.21 15.71
N ASN A 127 16.47 16.51 15.88
CA ASN A 127 17.64 16.66 15.01
C ASN A 127 18.06 15.36 14.34
N ILE A 128 18.54 15.47 13.10
CA ILE A 128 19.38 14.48 12.43
C ILE A 128 20.72 15.17 12.13
N ARG A 129 21.73 14.87 12.95
CA ARG A 129 23.05 15.52 12.93
C ARG A 129 23.99 14.86 11.91
N ALA A 130 25.06 15.56 11.53
CA ALA A 130 26.14 14.96 10.75
C ALA A 130 26.64 13.66 11.40
N GLY A 131 26.82 12.62 10.58
CA GLY A 131 27.25 11.28 11.03
C GLY A 131 26.13 10.37 11.54
N ASP A 132 24.90 10.87 11.69
CA ASP A 132 23.75 10.02 12.01
C ASP A 132 23.40 9.05 10.88
N ALA A 133 22.79 7.91 11.24
CA ALA A 133 22.12 7.03 10.30
C ALA A 133 20.83 7.69 9.77
N PHE A 134 20.97 8.52 8.73
CA PHE A 134 19.88 9.34 8.19
C PHE A 134 18.64 8.54 7.81
N GLY A 135 18.78 7.45 7.05
CA GLY A 135 17.64 6.65 6.58
C GLY A 135 16.74 6.14 7.71
N PRO A 136 17.28 5.40 8.69
CA PRO A 136 16.51 4.96 9.86
C PRO A 136 15.84 6.10 10.63
N LYS A 137 16.57 7.18 10.97
CA LYS A 137 16.00 8.32 11.70
C LYS A 137 14.92 9.06 10.91
N PHE A 138 15.13 9.25 9.61
CA PHE A 138 14.13 9.84 8.73
C PHE A 138 12.83 9.02 8.76
N TYR A 139 12.94 7.70 8.63
CA TYR A 139 11.77 6.81 8.63
C TYR A 139 11.06 6.77 9.98
N GLU A 140 11.81 6.75 11.08
CA GLU A 140 11.28 6.85 12.44
C GLU A 140 10.42 8.10 12.63
N TYR A 141 10.94 9.28 12.26
CA TYR A 141 10.19 10.53 12.39
C TYR A 141 9.04 10.63 11.39
N TYR A 142 9.24 10.18 10.14
CA TYR A 142 8.22 10.20 9.10
C TYR A 142 6.99 9.33 9.46
N GLN A 143 7.20 8.18 10.10
CA GLN A 143 6.12 7.29 10.52
C GLN A 143 5.61 7.54 11.93
N GLY A 144 6.23 8.46 12.67
CA GLY A 144 5.81 8.82 14.00
C GLY A 144 4.39 9.39 14.03
N ASP A 145 3.81 9.45 15.23
CA ASP A 145 2.48 9.98 15.51
C ASP A 145 2.52 11.40 16.08
N LYS A 146 3.70 12.00 16.15
CA LYS A 146 3.94 13.34 16.72
C LYS A 146 4.08 14.40 15.63
N ASN A 147 3.69 15.63 15.96
CA ASN A 147 4.09 16.78 15.17
C ASN A 147 5.56 17.06 15.41
N LEU A 148 6.36 17.14 14.35
CA LEU A 148 7.81 17.31 14.45
C LEU A 148 8.32 18.37 13.47
N LEU A 149 9.18 19.25 13.97
CA LEU A 149 10.14 19.99 13.15
C LEU A 149 11.48 19.27 13.25
N VAL A 150 11.89 18.61 12.18
CA VAL A 150 13.13 17.85 12.09
C VAL A 150 14.19 18.71 11.42
N LEU A 151 15.19 19.14 12.17
CA LEU A 151 16.35 19.83 11.61
C LEU A 151 17.37 18.80 11.15
N VAL A 152 17.75 18.89 9.88
CA VAL A 152 18.62 17.92 9.22
C VAL A 152 19.92 18.60 8.83
N ASP A 153 21.04 17.96 9.14
CA ASP A 153 22.35 18.46 8.74
C ASP A 153 22.47 18.61 7.21
N ASN A 154 23.19 19.64 6.78
CA ASN A 154 23.40 19.95 5.37
C ASN A 154 24.15 18.83 4.61
N SER A 155 24.86 17.94 5.31
CA SER A 155 25.50 16.75 4.71
C SER A 155 24.51 15.85 3.97
N PHE A 156 23.23 15.86 4.36
CA PHE A 156 22.18 15.05 3.75
C PHE A 156 21.38 15.78 2.66
N LYS A 157 21.78 17.00 2.26
CA LYS A 157 21.03 17.80 1.28
C LYS A 157 20.80 17.10 -0.07
N LYS A 158 21.66 16.15 -0.47
CA LYS A 158 21.43 15.36 -1.69
C LYS A 158 20.23 14.42 -1.58
N ALA A 159 19.88 13.98 -0.37
CA ALA A 159 18.77 13.05 -0.15
C ALA A 159 17.40 13.70 -0.43
N ILE A 160 17.26 15.02 -0.21
CA ILE A 160 15.98 15.72 -0.40
C ILE A 160 15.47 15.62 -1.85
N GLN A 161 16.37 15.62 -2.84
CA GLN A 161 16.01 15.65 -4.26
C GLN A 161 15.17 14.42 -4.66
N ASN A 162 15.47 13.26 -4.07
CA ASN A 162 14.72 12.03 -4.31
C ASN A 162 13.39 11.98 -3.54
N MET A 163 13.22 12.83 -2.54
CA MET A 163 12.08 12.82 -1.61
C MET A 163 11.04 13.89 -1.94
N LEU A 164 11.40 14.94 -2.68
CA LEU A 164 10.49 16.02 -3.09
C LEU A 164 9.26 15.52 -3.88
N HIS A 165 9.41 14.38 -4.56
CA HIS A 165 8.36 13.76 -5.37
C HIS A 165 7.72 12.54 -4.71
N MET A 166 8.01 12.27 -3.44
CA MET A 166 7.43 11.13 -2.75
C MET A 166 5.92 11.34 -2.56
N PRO A 167 5.06 10.46 -3.08
CA PRO A 167 3.63 10.57 -2.86
C PRO A 167 3.30 10.22 -1.41
N LEU A 168 2.38 10.98 -0.80
CA LEU A 168 1.92 10.74 0.56
C LEU A 168 0.53 10.09 0.50
N MET A 169 0.47 8.78 0.71
CA MET A 169 -0.77 7.99 0.67
C MET A 169 -0.88 7.04 1.86
N ALA A 170 -2.05 6.97 2.47
CA ALA A 170 -2.31 6.08 3.61
C ALA A 170 -3.76 5.60 3.63
N ALA A 171 -3.98 4.37 4.06
CA ALA A 171 -5.32 3.85 4.37
C ALA A 171 -5.88 4.47 5.67
N THR A 172 -4.99 4.79 6.60
CA THR A 172 -5.31 5.41 7.89
C THR A 172 -4.44 6.65 8.06
N PRO A 173 -4.85 7.80 7.51
CA PRO A 173 -4.05 9.02 7.58
C PRO A 173 -3.89 9.48 9.03
N GLY A 174 -2.65 9.76 9.42
CA GLY A 174 -2.33 10.36 10.72
C GLY A 174 -2.80 11.80 10.85
N LYS A 175 -2.96 12.28 12.08
CA LYS A 175 -3.28 13.69 12.37
C LYS A 175 -2.03 14.56 12.53
N ASN A 176 -0.86 13.95 12.55
CA ASN A 176 0.39 14.63 12.76
C ASN A 176 0.92 15.31 11.49
N THR A 177 1.85 16.22 11.69
CA THR A 177 2.61 16.90 10.65
C THR A 177 4.09 16.84 10.98
N VAL A 178 4.88 16.36 10.03
CA VAL A 178 6.34 16.28 10.14
C VAL A 178 6.94 17.16 9.07
N VAL A 179 7.79 18.11 9.47
CA VAL A 179 8.48 19.02 8.56
C VAL A 179 9.98 18.81 8.72
N PHE A 180 10.65 18.46 7.64
CA PHE A 180 12.11 18.36 7.60
C PHE A 180 12.70 19.63 7.00
N VAL A 181 13.71 20.19 7.66
CA VAL A 181 14.43 21.38 7.20
C VAL A 181 15.92 21.10 7.19
N PHE A 182 16.57 21.26 6.03
CA PHE A 182 17.98 20.94 5.84
C PHE A 182 18.84 22.20 6.00
N GLY A 183 19.80 22.16 6.94
CA GLY A 183 20.81 23.21 7.13
C GLY A 183 20.86 23.81 8.54
N PRO A 184 19.75 24.29 9.12
CA PRO A 184 19.74 24.83 10.48
C PRO A 184 20.13 23.78 11.52
N ALA A 185 20.94 24.17 12.51
CA ALA A 185 21.34 23.30 13.62
C ALA A 185 20.39 23.43 14.83
N GLU A 186 19.76 24.60 14.97
CA GLU A 186 18.82 24.94 16.03
C GLU A 186 17.66 25.74 15.43
N ALA A 187 16.55 25.82 16.17
CA ALA A 187 15.37 26.60 15.81
C ALA A 187 14.71 27.13 17.09
N THR A 188 15.10 28.33 17.53
CA THR A 188 14.59 28.93 18.77
C THR A 188 13.23 29.58 18.53
N HIS A 189 13.12 30.33 17.43
CA HIS A 189 11.87 30.91 16.96
C HIS A 189 11.57 30.37 15.56
N PHE A 190 10.36 29.89 15.32
CA PHE A 190 9.99 29.39 14.01
C PHE A 190 8.53 29.60 13.67
N SER A 191 8.25 29.64 12.38
CA SER A 191 6.89 29.65 11.82
C SER A 191 6.84 28.67 10.67
N ILE A 192 5.81 27.84 10.65
CA ILE A 192 5.54 26.83 9.62
C ILE A 192 4.11 27.05 9.14
N GLU A 193 3.96 27.36 7.86
CA GLU A 193 2.66 27.46 7.19
C GLU A 193 2.64 26.49 6.01
N ALA A 194 1.64 25.61 5.94
CA ALA A 194 1.48 24.71 4.81
C ALA A 194 0.02 24.53 4.42
N THR A 195 -0.21 24.35 3.12
CA THR A 195 -1.53 23.98 2.60
C THR A 195 -1.42 22.71 1.78
N ASN A 196 -2.41 21.83 1.93
CA ASN A 196 -2.44 20.52 1.27
C ASN A 196 -3.81 20.28 0.62
N THR A 197 -3.79 19.66 -0.56
CA THR A 197 -4.98 19.08 -1.17
C THR A 197 -5.11 17.65 -0.67
N ILE A 198 -6.18 17.36 0.08
CA ILE A 198 -6.46 16.04 0.63
C ILE A 198 -7.56 15.37 -0.21
N THR A 199 -7.24 14.24 -0.83
CA THR A 199 -8.17 13.49 -1.68
C THR A 199 -8.31 12.07 -1.15
N THR A 200 -9.52 11.62 -0.87
CA THR A 200 -9.79 10.23 -0.49
C THR A 200 -10.46 9.50 -1.65
N GLN A 201 -9.90 8.37 -2.05
CA GLN A 201 -10.40 7.55 -3.14
C GLN A 201 -10.61 6.11 -2.64
N LYS A 202 -11.67 5.48 -3.14
CA LYS A 202 -11.97 4.08 -2.83
C LYS A 202 -11.19 3.15 -3.76
N LEU A 203 -10.82 2.00 -3.23
CA LEU A 203 -10.29 0.85 -3.93
C LEU A 203 -10.96 -0.40 -3.38
N ASN A 204 -10.78 -1.53 -4.04
CA ASN A 204 -11.24 -2.79 -3.49
C ASN A 204 -10.27 -3.92 -3.86
N ASN A 205 -10.15 -4.90 -2.95
CA ASN A 205 -9.68 -6.22 -3.34
C ASN A 205 -10.86 -7.01 -3.92
N VAL A 206 -10.58 -8.05 -4.71
CA VAL A 206 -11.61 -9.02 -5.12
C VAL A 206 -11.30 -10.35 -4.44
N VAL A 207 -12.21 -10.80 -3.57
CA VAL A 207 -12.00 -11.94 -2.67
C VAL A 207 -13.10 -12.96 -2.88
N GLY A 208 -12.73 -14.18 -3.27
CA GLY A 208 -13.61 -15.33 -3.35
C GLY A 208 -13.08 -16.47 -2.49
N VAL A 209 -13.99 -17.20 -1.85
CA VAL A 209 -13.65 -18.25 -0.89
C VAL A 209 -13.92 -19.63 -1.48
N LEU A 210 -12.91 -20.50 -1.41
CA LEU A 210 -13.05 -21.92 -1.70
C LEU A 210 -13.17 -22.69 -0.38
N LYS A 211 -14.35 -23.25 -0.08
CA LYS A 211 -14.55 -24.03 1.15
C LYS A 211 -13.85 -25.38 1.08
N GLY A 212 -13.16 -25.76 2.15
CA GLY A 212 -12.60 -27.10 2.30
C GLY A 212 -13.70 -28.17 2.28
N LYS A 213 -13.51 -29.22 1.47
CA LYS A 213 -14.48 -30.33 1.36
C LYS A 213 -14.59 -31.13 2.66
N SER A 214 -13.45 -31.41 3.31
CA SER A 214 -13.38 -32.24 4.52
C SER A 214 -13.27 -31.43 5.81
N LYS A 215 -12.90 -30.15 5.71
CA LYS A 215 -12.76 -29.23 6.83
C LYS A 215 -13.44 -27.90 6.48
N PRO A 216 -14.75 -27.79 6.71
CA PRO A 216 -15.54 -26.63 6.27
C PRO A 216 -15.18 -25.31 6.95
N ASN A 217 -14.37 -25.35 8.00
CA ASN A 217 -13.86 -24.18 8.73
C ASN A 217 -12.46 -23.75 8.26
N GLU A 218 -11.85 -24.49 7.33
CA GLU A 218 -10.63 -24.08 6.63
C GLU A 218 -11.03 -23.50 5.26
N TYR A 219 -10.53 -22.31 4.98
CA TYR A 219 -10.78 -21.56 3.75
C TYR A 219 -9.43 -21.20 3.11
N VAL A 220 -9.37 -21.23 1.79
CA VAL A 220 -8.24 -20.76 0.97
C VAL A 220 -8.77 -19.75 -0.04
#